data_AF-A0A409XYJ8-F1
#
_entry.id   AF-A0A409XYJ8-F1
#
_cell.length_a   1.000
_cell.length_b   1.000
_cell.length_c   1.000
_cell.angle_alpha   90.00
_cell.angle_beta   90.00
_cell.angle_gamma   90.00
#
_symmetry.space_group_name_H-M   'P 1'
#
loop_
_entity.id
_entity.type
_entity.pdbx_description
1 polymer ?
#
loop_
_entity_poly.entity_id
_entity_poly.type
_entity_poly.pdbx_seq_one_letter_code
_entity_poly.pdbx_strand_id
1 'polypeptide(L)'
;MAAALADKLAALSIKPTASITHAETTSPASWKDALLASGSAPASFELIKTLVYKPKTAKTATPVPVVVIAREETETNSGAIGKKLNLKELRLASEDLLKEFFSLDKDSLSPLSITESTFPKIVTVLDASIPTSSSIFAIHANSSKETLFVTGQDIAAYLKKLETAETTVQEIDLHALATAPGAAVQTSKPATKEKEDAKIEGAVQIAIGVKKEVDFPSWYTNVLIKADMLDYYSVSGCYILKPWSYSIWEEIQTWFNREIKELGVQNSYFPMFVSASVLEREKDHIEGFSPEVAWVTKAGNSDLEEPIAIRPTSETAMYPYYAKWIRSHRDLPLKLNQWNSVVRWEFKNPQPFLRTREFLWQEGHTAHLTKAEADTEVRQILDLYRRVYTDLLAVPVIPGVKSEKEKFAGGLYTTTIEGFIPTSGRGIQAATSHCLGQNFSRPEMFNIFVEDPNDGSKSYVWQNSWGLSTRAIGVMVMVHGDNQGLVLPPRVASVQVVVVPCGITARTTEEKRAEINGMCEGVAGVLRRAG
;
A
#
# COMPACT_ATOMS: atom_id res chain seq x y z
N MET A 1 15.63 -32.44 16.20
CA MET A 1 15.79 -31.62 14.98
C MET A 1 17.21 -31.10 14.83
N ALA A 2 17.84 -30.52 15.85
CA ALA A 2 19.25 -30.05 15.81
C ALA A 2 20.29 -31.13 15.39
N ALA A 3 20.14 -32.38 15.84
CA ALA A 3 21.02 -33.49 15.43
C ALA A 3 21.04 -33.72 13.90
N ALA A 4 19.90 -33.55 13.22
CA ALA A 4 19.78 -33.81 11.78
C ALA A 4 20.44 -32.72 10.90
N LEU A 5 20.65 -31.50 11.42
CA LEU A 5 21.31 -30.42 10.69
C LEU A 5 22.83 -30.46 10.90
N ALA A 6 23.28 -30.73 12.13
CA ALA A 6 24.70 -30.93 12.44
C ALA A 6 25.28 -32.12 11.66
N ASP A 7 24.55 -33.24 11.56
CA ASP A 7 24.97 -34.42 10.79
C ASP A 7 25.00 -34.14 9.27
N LYS A 8 24.07 -33.32 8.75
CA LYS A 8 24.07 -32.89 7.33
C LYS A 8 25.27 -31.99 7.02
N LEU A 9 25.53 -30.98 7.86
CA LEU A 9 26.66 -30.07 7.71
C LEU A 9 28.01 -30.80 7.90
N ALA A 10 28.08 -31.76 8.81
CA ALA A 10 29.26 -32.61 9.00
C ALA A 10 29.53 -33.52 7.79
N ALA A 11 28.48 -34.08 7.15
CA ALA A 11 28.60 -34.83 5.89
C ALA A 11 29.01 -33.95 4.68
N LEU A 12 29.06 -32.64 4.88
CA LEU A 12 29.49 -31.63 3.90
C LEU A 12 30.87 -31.05 4.24
N SER A 13 31.51 -31.52 5.32
CA SER A 13 32.73 -30.92 5.89
C SER A 13 32.58 -29.43 6.24
N ILE A 14 31.35 -28.94 6.39
CA ILE A 14 31.06 -27.56 6.79
C ILE A 14 30.95 -27.54 8.31
N LYS A 15 31.86 -26.81 8.96
CA LYS A 15 31.84 -26.62 10.41
C LYS A 15 31.51 -25.16 10.73
N PRO A 16 30.28 -24.86 11.18
CA PRO A 16 29.92 -23.52 11.60
C PRO A 16 30.90 -23.01 12.66
N THR A 17 31.30 -21.74 12.53
CA THR A 17 32.16 -21.05 13.51
C THR A 17 31.44 -20.90 14.85
N ALA A 18 30.12 -20.70 14.83
CA ALA A 18 29.23 -20.70 15.98
C ALA A 18 27.81 -21.11 15.56
N SER A 19 27.02 -21.55 16.52
CA SER A 19 25.56 -21.73 16.39
C SER A 19 24.89 -21.08 17.59
N ILE A 20 23.81 -20.34 17.34
CA ILE A 20 23.11 -19.55 18.36
C ILE A 20 21.62 -19.79 18.24
N THR A 21 21.00 -20.17 19.35
CA THR A 21 19.55 -20.15 19.51
C THR A 21 19.13 -18.84 20.13
N HIS A 22 18.17 -18.16 19.52
CA HIS A 22 17.65 -16.87 19.96
C HIS A 22 16.13 -16.80 19.79
N ALA A 23 15.52 -15.71 20.27
CA ALA A 23 14.11 -15.43 20.04
C ALA A 23 13.82 -15.30 18.54
N GLU A 24 12.57 -15.55 18.14
CA GLU A 24 12.13 -15.42 16.76
C GLU A 24 12.33 -14.01 16.22
N THR A 25 12.95 -13.91 15.04
CA THR A 25 13.28 -12.63 14.41
C THR A 25 12.56 -12.49 13.07
N THR A 26 11.91 -11.35 12.86
CA THR A 26 11.10 -11.07 11.65
C THR A 26 11.67 -9.92 10.82
N SER A 27 12.87 -9.44 11.17
CA SER A 27 13.58 -8.39 10.44
C SER A 27 15.10 -8.51 10.62
N PRO A 28 15.90 -8.03 9.65
CA PRO A 28 17.36 -8.02 9.76
C PRO A 28 17.87 -7.26 11.00
N ALA A 29 17.21 -6.17 11.38
CA ALA A 29 17.57 -5.38 12.56
C ALA A 29 17.35 -6.18 13.85
N SER A 30 16.14 -6.73 14.03
CA SER A 30 15.85 -7.60 15.19
C SER A 30 16.75 -8.83 15.24
N TRP A 31 17.14 -9.36 14.08
CA TRP A 31 18.03 -10.50 13.98
C TRP A 31 19.44 -10.16 14.43
N LYS A 32 20.00 -9.06 13.93
CA LYS A 32 21.31 -8.56 14.36
C LYS A 32 21.35 -8.30 15.87
N ASP A 33 20.33 -7.65 16.41
CA ASP A 33 20.24 -7.35 17.84
C ASP A 33 20.19 -8.63 18.69
N ALA A 34 19.40 -9.62 18.27
CA ALA A 34 19.32 -10.92 18.95
C ALA A 34 20.67 -11.67 18.94
N LEU A 35 21.42 -11.60 17.84
CA LEU A 35 22.75 -12.22 17.75
C LEU A 35 23.77 -11.51 18.63
N LEU A 36 23.78 -10.17 18.64
CA LEU A 36 24.68 -9.39 19.49
C LEU A 36 24.39 -9.60 20.98
N ALA A 37 23.11 -9.73 21.36
CA ALA A 37 22.69 -9.98 22.73
C ALA A 37 23.09 -11.36 23.26
N SER A 38 23.31 -12.34 22.38
CA SER A 38 23.63 -13.73 22.78
C SER A 38 25.03 -13.91 23.39
N GLY A 39 25.94 -12.95 23.20
CA GLY A 39 27.34 -13.00 23.67
C GLY A 39 28.22 -14.09 23.03
N SER A 40 27.65 -14.96 22.19
CA SER A 40 28.33 -16.11 21.56
C SER A 40 28.54 -15.93 20.06
N ALA A 41 28.16 -14.76 19.52
CA ALA A 41 28.40 -14.41 18.13
C ALA A 41 29.89 -14.10 17.88
N PRO A 42 30.40 -14.39 16.68
CA PRO A 42 31.72 -13.94 16.26
C PRO A 42 31.88 -12.41 16.41
N ALA A 43 33.12 -11.96 16.65
CA ALA A 43 33.42 -10.54 16.86
C ALA A 43 33.02 -9.63 15.67
N SER A 44 32.97 -10.19 14.46
CA SER A 44 32.45 -9.52 13.26
C SER A 44 31.70 -10.55 12.41
N PHE A 45 30.54 -10.16 11.91
CA PHE A 45 29.74 -10.96 10.99
C PHE A 45 28.87 -10.07 10.09
N GLU A 46 28.47 -10.60 8.95
CA GLU A 46 27.52 -10.00 8.02
C GLU A 46 26.23 -10.85 7.94
N LEU A 47 25.09 -10.21 7.69
CA LEU A 47 23.84 -10.92 7.47
C LEU A 47 23.68 -11.27 5.98
N ILE A 48 23.06 -12.42 5.70
CA ILE A 48 22.63 -12.81 4.36
C ILE A 48 21.10 -12.86 4.31
N LYS A 49 20.55 -12.32 3.22
CA LYS A 49 19.14 -12.52 2.87
C LYS A 49 18.98 -13.57 1.79
N THR A 50 17.88 -14.32 1.89
CA THR A 50 17.43 -15.27 0.88
C THR A 50 16.07 -14.83 0.36
N LEU A 51 16.03 -14.37 -0.89
CA LEU A 51 14.81 -13.88 -1.53
C LEU A 51 14.33 -14.88 -2.56
N VAL A 52 13.03 -15.16 -2.60
CA VAL A 52 12.44 -16.03 -3.61
C VAL A 52 11.53 -15.21 -4.52
N TYR A 53 11.80 -15.28 -5.83
CA TYR A 53 11.01 -14.65 -6.87
C TYR A 53 10.27 -15.70 -7.70
N LYS A 54 9.07 -15.35 -8.16
CA LYS A 54 8.27 -16.06 -9.13
C LYS A 54 8.38 -15.33 -10.48
N PRO A 55 8.95 -15.95 -11.53
CA PRO A 55 8.94 -15.38 -12.87
C PRO A 55 7.54 -15.42 -13.47
N LYS A 56 7.23 -14.48 -14.37
CA LYS A 56 6.00 -14.51 -15.15
C LYS A 56 6.09 -15.57 -16.24
N THR A 57 5.38 -16.68 -16.03
CA THR A 57 5.19 -17.75 -17.02
C THR A 57 3.79 -17.68 -17.64
N ALA A 58 3.57 -18.40 -18.75
CA ALA A 58 2.23 -18.56 -19.31
C ALA A 58 1.31 -19.27 -18.29
N LYS A 59 -0.01 -18.99 -18.34
CA LYS A 59 -0.99 -19.52 -17.36
C LYS A 59 -1.00 -21.06 -17.22
N THR A 60 -0.46 -21.79 -18.18
CA THR A 60 -0.38 -23.26 -18.21
C THR A 60 0.99 -23.82 -17.78
N ALA A 61 1.99 -22.97 -17.55
CA ALA A 61 3.36 -23.39 -17.25
C ALA A 61 3.65 -23.26 -15.75
N THR A 62 4.08 -24.36 -15.13
CA THR A 62 4.55 -24.38 -13.74
C THR A 62 5.73 -23.42 -13.60
N PRO A 63 5.60 -22.34 -12.80
CA PRO A 63 6.65 -21.35 -12.65
C PRO A 63 7.80 -21.91 -11.83
N VAL A 64 9.01 -21.84 -12.37
CA VAL A 64 10.26 -22.22 -11.68
C VAL A 64 10.70 -21.05 -10.79
N PRO A 65 10.69 -21.17 -9.46
CA PRO A 65 11.12 -20.08 -8.57
C PRO A 65 12.59 -19.72 -8.76
N VAL A 66 12.92 -18.45 -8.58
CA VAL A 66 14.31 -17.95 -8.57
C VAL A 66 14.67 -17.60 -7.13
N VAL A 67 15.64 -18.29 -6.56
CA VAL A 67 16.15 -18.03 -5.21
C VAL A 67 17.42 -17.21 -5.32
N VAL A 68 17.44 -16.02 -4.72
CA VAL A 68 18.55 -15.08 -4.71
C VAL A 68 19.14 -15.01 -3.31
N ILE A 69 20.40 -15.39 -3.18
CA ILE A 69 21.18 -15.34 -1.94
C ILE A 69 22.16 -14.18 -2.07
N ALA A 70 21.98 -13.16 -1.23
CA ALA A 70 22.77 -11.93 -1.28
C ALA A 70 23.11 -11.44 0.12
N ARG A 71 24.14 -10.60 0.25
CA ARG A 71 24.38 -9.88 1.50
C ARG A 71 23.16 -9.01 1.81
N GLU A 72 22.85 -8.81 3.08
CA GLU A 72 21.69 -8.04 3.51
C GLU A 72 21.70 -6.62 2.91
N GLU A 73 22.87 -5.99 2.89
CA GLU A 73 23.10 -4.66 2.33
C GLU A 73 23.14 -4.59 0.80
N THR A 74 23.32 -5.71 0.09
CA THR A 74 23.37 -5.71 -1.38
C THR A 74 21.98 -5.39 -1.95
N GLU A 75 21.86 -4.36 -2.78
CA GLU A 75 20.61 -4.06 -3.48
C GLU A 75 20.28 -5.14 -4.53
N THR A 76 19.09 -5.74 -4.43
CA THR A 76 18.66 -6.81 -5.35
C THR A 76 17.59 -6.30 -6.30
N ASN A 77 17.99 -5.80 -7.47
CA ASN A 77 17.07 -5.33 -8.50
C ASN A 77 16.46 -6.49 -9.30
N SER A 78 15.19 -6.81 -9.04
CA SER A 78 14.50 -7.95 -9.66
C SER A 78 14.40 -7.85 -11.19
N GLY A 79 14.35 -6.64 -11.75
CA GLY A 79 14.35 -6.41 -13.20
C GLY A 79 15.70 -6.71 -13.83
N ALA A 80 16.78 -6.26 -13.19
CA ALA A 80 18.14 -6.50 -13.67
C ALA A 80 18.53 -7.98 -13.56
N ILE A 81 18.16 -8.63 -12.45
CA ILE A 81 18.33 -10.09 -12.25
C ILE A 81 17.51 -10.86 -13.29
N GLY A 82 16.25 -10.49 -13.51
CA GLY A 82 15.40 -11.10 -14.54
C GLY A 82 16.02 -11.00 -15.94
N LYS A 83 16.54 -9.81 -16.31
CA LYS A 83 17.24 -9.61 -17.58
C LYS A 83 18.50 -10.47 -17.69
N LYS A 84 19.31 -10.55 -16.63
CA LYS A 84 20.53 -11.36 -16.59
C LYS A 84 20.25 -12.86 -16.74
N LEU A 85 19.14 -13.34 -16.18
CA LEU A 85 18.69 -14.73 -16.25
C LEU A 85 17.80 -15.04 -17.46
N ASN A 86 17.52 -14.06 -18.33
CA ASN A 86 16.58 -14.18 -19.44
C ASN A 86 15.15 -14.60 -18.99
N LEU A 87 14.73 -14.14 -17.80
CA LEU A 87 13.43 -14.38 -17.20
C LEU A 87 12.56 -13.12 -17.23
N LYS A 88 11.27 -13.29 -17.53
CA LYS A 88 10.32 -12.18 -17.60
C LYS A 88 9.75 -11.89 -16.22
N GLU A 89 9.75 -10.61 -15.82
CA GLU A 89 9.07 -10.07 -14.63
C GLU A 89 9.22 -10.94 -13.38
N LEU A 90 10.34 -10.82 -12.67
CA LEU A 90 10.54 -11.44 -11.35
C LEU A 90 9.73 -10.69 -10.28
N ARG A 91 8.78 -11.38 -9.64
CA ARG A 91 7.96 -10.85 -8.53
C ARG A 91 8.25 -11.64 -7.26
N LEU A 92 8.24 -11.03 -6.08
CA LEU A 92 8.42 -11.78 -4.83
C LEU A 92 7.38 -12.91 -4.72
N ALA A 93 7.82 -14.07 -4.27
CA ALA A 93 6.99 -15.25 -4.07
C ALA A 93 5.94 -15.00 -2.97
N SER A 94 4.74 -15.56 -3.15
CA SER A 94 3.72 -15.58 -2.10
C SER A 94 4.05 -16.63 -1.05
N GLU A 95 3.52 -16.48 0.17
CA GLU A 95 3.70 -17.47 1.24
C GLU A 95 3.27 -18.88 0.83
N ASP A 96 2.19 -19.01 0.05
CA ASP A 96 1.74 -20.32 -0.46
C ASP A 96 2.80 -21.01 -1.31
N LEU A 97 3.53 -20.25 -2.14
CA LEU A 97 4.61 -20.80 -2.97
C LEU A 97 5.81 -21.20 -2.11
N LEU A 98 6.11 -20.42 -1.07
CA LEU A 98 7.20 -20.74 -0.14
C LEU A 98 6.89 -22.01 0.66
N LYS A 99 5.66 -22.16 1.14
CA LYS A 99 5.18 -23.38 1.81
C LYS A 99 5.20 -24.58 0.86
N GLU A 100 4.78 -24.42 -0.39
CA GLU A 100 4.76 -25.48 -1.39
C GLU A 100 6.17 -25.99 -1.73
N PHE A 101 7.13 -25.08 -1.97
CA PHE A 101 8.47 -25.46 -2.45
C PHE A 101 9.47 -25.74 -1.33
N PHE A 102 9.36 -25.05 -0.20
CA PHE A 102 10.36 -25.10 0.86
C PHE A 102 9.79 -25.56 2.21
N SER A 103 8.46 -25.65 2.37
CA SER A 103 7.80 -25.93 3.66
C SER A 103 8.21 -24.96 4.78
N LEU A 104 8.56 -23.73 4.41
CA LEU A 104 9.03 -22.67 5.31
C LEU A 104 8.26 -21.38 5.02
N ASP A 105 8.17 -20.53 6.05
CA ASP A 105 7.75 -19.14 5.91
C ASP A 105 8.92 -18.28 5.38
N LYS A 106 8.62 -17.02 5.06
CA LYS A 106 9.58 -16.07 4.48
C LYS A 106 10.75 -15.72 5.40
N ASP A 107 10.54 -15.76 6.72
CA ASP A 107 11.52 -15.32 7.74
C ASP A 107 12.44 -16.49 8.14
N SER A 108 12.05 -17.72 7.79
CA SER A 108 12.84 -18.94 7.98
C SER A 108 13.65 -19.35 6.74
N LEU A 109 13.61 -18.59 5.64
CA LEU A 109 14.36 -18.90 4.42
C LEU A 109 15.86 -18.68 4.58
N SER A 110 16.64 -19.62 4.06
CA SER A 110 18.10 -19.66 4.16
C SER A 110 18.70 -20.35 2.95
N PRO A 111 20.00 -20.17 2.64
CA PRO A 111 20.69 -21.05 1.71
C PRO A 111 20.49 -22.54 2.02
N LEU A 112 20.39 -22.90 3.31
CA LEU A 112 20.18 -24.27 3.78
C LEU A 112 18.77 -24.82 3.51
N SER A 113 17.79 -23.94 3.21
CA SER A 113 16.46 -24.34 2.78
C SER A 113 16.46 -25.00 1.39
N ILE A 114 17.53 -24.81 0.62
CA ILE A 114 17.72 -25.45 -0.67
C ILE A 114 18.31 -26.84 -0.43
N THR A 115 17.67 -27.89 -0.93
CA THR A 115 18.04 -29.29 -0.71
C THR A 115 18.20 -30.00 -2.04
N GLU A 116 18.73 -31.23 -2.05
CA GLU A 116 18.80 -32.08 -3.26
C GLU A 116 17.43 -32.26 -3.93
N SER A 117 16.33 -32.19 -3.18
CA SER A 117 14.97 -32.34 -3.70
C SER A 117 14.39 -31.05 -4.31
N THR A 118 14.86 -29.88 -3.87
CA THR A 118 14.34 -28.57 -4.28
C THR A 118 15.24 -27.88 -5.29
N PHE A 119 16.56 -28.07 -5.21
CA PHE A 119 17.56 -27.47 -6.09
C PHE A 119 17.27 -27.67 -7.60
N PRO A 120 16.90 -28.88 -8.09
CA PRO A 120 16.62 -29.08 -9.52
C PRO A 120 15.33 -28.40 -10.02
N LYS A 121 14.52 -27.85 -9.10
CA LYS A 121 13.20 -27.25 -9.40
C LYS A 121 13.21 -25.73 -9.30
N ILE A 122 14.37 -25.12 -9.07
CA ILE A 122 14.54 -23.68 -8.88
C ILE A 122 15.74 -23.16 -9.70
N VAL A 123 15.78 -21.85 -9.89
CA VAL A 123 16.99 -21.15 -10.34
C VAL A 123 17.67 -20.55 -9.12
N THR A 124 18.89 -21.01 -8.81
CA THR A 124 19.65 -20.53 -7.65
C THR A 124 20.66 -19.47 -8.09
N VAL A 125 20.56 -18.26 -7.55
CA VAL A 125 21.48 -17.15 -7.76
C VAL A 125 22.25 -16.88 -6.48
N LEU A 126 23.57 -16.82 -6.57
CA LEU A 126 24.46 -16.46 -5.47
C LEU A 126 25.19 -15.16 -5.81
N ASP A 127 25.17 -14.19 -4.91
CA ASP A 127 25.97 -12.98 -5.03
C ASP A 127 27.46 -13.35 -5.07
N ALA A 128 28.15 -12.98 -6.16
CA ALA A 128 29.56 -13.31 -6.39
C ALA A 128 30.51 -12.72 -5.33
N SER A 129 30.06 -11.72 -4.56
CA SER A 129 30.82 -11.18 -3.44
C SER A 129 30.83 -12.10 -2.22
N ILE A 130 29.92 -13.07 -2.10
CA ILE A 130 29.83 -13.95 -0.92
C ILE A 130 30.97 -14.97 -0.89
N PRO A 131 31.22 -15.79 -1.94
CA PRO A 131 32.27 -16.82 -1.90
C PRO A 131 33.69 -16.25 -1.78
N THR A 132 33.88 -15.00 -2.20
CA THR A 132 35.17 -14.30 -2.23
C THR A 132 35.41 -13.46 -0.95
N SER A 133 34.43 -13.36 -0.06
CA SER A 133 34.54 -12.60 1.19
C SER A 133 35.37 -13.34 2.24
N SER A 134 36.15 -12.60 3.03
CA SER A 134 36.77 -13.11 4.26
C SER A 134 35.85 -13.00 5.49
N SER A 135 34.66 -12.40 5.34
CA SER A 135 33.68 -12.24 6.42
C SER A 135 33.02 -13.56 6.79
N ILE A 136 32.62 -13.65 8.05
CA ILE A 136 31.72 -14.69 8.54
C ILE A 136 30.29 -14.22 8.31
N PHE A 137 29.45 -15.09 7.75
CA PHE A 137 28.05 -14.79 7.48
C PHE A 137 27.14 -15.49 8.46
N ALA A 138 26.18 -14.74 8.99
CA ALA A 138 25.05 -15.28 9.74
C ALA A 138 23.95 -15.71 8.75
N ILE A 139 23.55 -16.98 8.83
CA ILE A 139 22.43 -17.55 8.09
C ILE A 139 21.46 -18.22 9.06
N HIS A 140 20.16 -18.16 8.77
CA HIS A 140 19.21 -18.98 9.50
C HIS A 140 19.51 -20.47 9.28
N ALA A 141 19.29 -21.28 10.30
CA ALA A 141 19.39 -22.73 10.23
C ALA A 141 18.15 -23.29 9.49
N ASN A 142 17.25 -23.95 10.23
CA ASN A 142 15.95 -24.42 9.71
C ASN A 142 14.76 -23.59 10.25
N SER A 143 15.04 -22.48 10.95
CA SER A 143 14.03 -21.57 11.47
C SER A 143 14.62 -20.21 11.80
N SER A 144 13.75 -19.20 11.90
CA SER A 144 14.05 -17.85 12.40
C SER A 144 14.57 -17.78 13.86
N LYS A 145 14.64 -18.91 14.58
CA LYS A 145 15.08 -19.02 16.00
C LYS A 145 16.50 -19.52 16.16
N GLU A 146 17.14 -19.96 15.08
CA GLU A 146 18.47 -20.55 15.13
C GLU A 146 19.32 -20.01 13.99
N THR A 147 20.53 -19.57 14.33
CA THR A 147 21.48 -18.97 13.41
C THR A 147 22.80 -19.72 13.43
N LEU A 148 23.34 -19.96 12.23
CA LEU A 148 24.65 -20.51 12.01
C LEU A 148 25.58 -19.45 11.43
N PHE A 149 26.82 -19.48 11.88
CA PHE A 149 27.89 -18.63 11.37
C PHE A 149 28.81 -19.46 10.49
N VAL A 150 28.85 -19.15 9.20
CA VAL A 150 29.61 -19.93 8.20
C VAL A 150 30.41 -18.99 7.30
N THR A 151 31.44 -19.51 6.63
CA THR A 151 32.17 -18.73 5.64
C THR A 151 31.40 -18.63 4.34
N GLY A 152 31.69 -17.63 3.51
CA GLY A 152 31.14 -17.55 2.16
C GLY A 152 31.52 -18.75 1.29
N GLN A 153 32.71 -19.33 1.51
CA GLN A 153 33.17 -20.54 0.84
C GLN A 153 32.32 -21.75 1.22
N ASP A 154 31.91 -21.89 2.48
CA ASP A 154 31.04 -22.98 2.93
C ASP A 154 29.65 -22.89 2.29
N ILE A 155 29.08 -21.68 2.18
CA ILE A 155 27.80 -21.45 1.51
C ILE A 155 27.90 -21.85 0.04
N ALA A 156 28.96 -21.42 -0.64
CA ALA A 156 29.19 -21.78 -2.04
C ALA A 156 29.40 -23.29 -2.22
N ALA A 157 30.18 -23.92 -1.35
CA ALA A 157 30.44 -25.36 -1.37
C ALA A 157 29.17 -26.18 -1.16
N TYR A 158 28.30 -25.75 -0.24
CA TYR A 158 26.99 -26.35 -0.02
C TYR A 158 26.15 -26.33 -1.29
N LEU A 159 25.95 -25.15 -1.88
CA LEU A 159 25.11 -24.97 -3.06
C LEU A 159 25.70 -25.70 -4.28
N LYS A 160 27.03 -25.70 -4.44
CA LYS A 160 27.70 -26.40 -5.55
C LYS A 160 27.56 -27.92 -5.47
N LYS A 161 27.46 -28.49 -4.28
CA LYS A 161 27.21 -29.95 -4.15
C LYS A 161 25.80 -30.34 -4.57
N LEU A 162 24.85 -29.41 -4.56
CA LEU A 162 23.48 -29.63 -5.03
C LEU A 162 23.35 -29.53 -6.55
N GLU A 163 24.41 -29.10 -7.25
CA GLU A 163 24.41 -29.00 -8.70
C GLU A 163 24.17 -30.37 -9.36
N THR A 164 23.44 -30.32 -10.46
CA THR A 164 23.14 -31.48 -11.31
C THR A 164 23.70 -31.22 -12.69
N ALA A 165 23.67 -32.22 -13.58
CA ALA A 165 24.12 -32.03 -14.96
C ALA A 165 23.30 -30.94 -15.69
N GLU A 166 22.05 -30.73 -15.28
CA GLU A 166 21.11 -29.80 -15.92
C GLU A 166 20.94 -28.46 -15.18
N THR A 167 21.25 -28.38 -13.89
CA THR A 167 21.02 -27.19 -13.05
C THR A 167 22.28 -26.83 -12.26
N THR A 168 22.78 -25.60 -12.45
CA THR A 168 23.96 -25.07 -11.76
C THR A 168 23.64 -23.77 -11.03
N VAL A 169 24.45 -23.42 -10.02
CA VAL A 169 24.36 -22.13 -9.32
C VAL A 169 24.79 -21.01 -10.24
N GLN A 170 24.03 -19.92 -10.27
CA GLN A 170 24.34 -18.71 -11.03
C GLN A 170 25.04 -17.71 -10.13
N GLU A 171 26.37 -17.64 -10.19
CA GLU A 171 27.15 -16.60 -9.49
C GLU A 171 27.05 -15.27 -10.26
N ILE A 172 26.45 -14.25 -9.65
CA ILE A 172 26.20 -12.94 -10.27
C ILE A 172 26.71 -11.84 -9.34
N ASP A 173 27.50 -10.90 -9.86
CA ASP A 173 27.83 -9.66 -9.14
C ASP A 173 26.59 -8.75 -9.11
N LEU A 174 25.85 -8.82 -8.02
CA LEU A 174 24.60 -8.10 -7.85
C LEU A 174 24.83 -6.60 -7.60
N HIS A 175 25.96 -6.23 -6.99
CA HIS A 175 26.31 -4.83 -6.75
C HIS A 175 26.62 -4.10 -8.07
N ALA A 176 27.43 -4.70 -8.95
CA ALA A 176 27.68 -4.17 -10.30
C ALA A 176 26.40 -4.13 -11.15
N LEU A 177 25.51 -5.12 -10.96
CA LEU A 177 24.23 -5.18 -11.65
C LEU A 177 23.26 -4.08 -11.22
N ALA A 178 23.37 -3.58 -9.98
CA ALA A 178 22.57 -2.48 -9.44
C ALA A 178 23.13 -1.10 -9.81
N THR A 179 24.44 -0.95 -10.02
CA THR A 179 25.14 0.35 -10.12
C THR A 179 25.56 0.79 -11.53
N ALA A 180 25.32 0.00 -12.58
CA ALA A 180 25.69 0.35 -13.95
C ALA A 180 25.01 1.68 -14.44
N PRO A 181 25.79 2.73 -14.81
CA PRO A 181 25.25 4.03 -15.20
C PRO A 181 24.91 4.11 -16.70
N GLY A 182 23.73 4.66 -17.03
CA GLY A 182 23.26 4.98 -18.39
C GLY A 182 22.37 3.87 -18.99
N ALA A 183 21.04 4.05 -19.06
CA ALA A 183 20.28 4.92 -19.95
C ALA A 183 19.92 4.27 -21.31
N ALA A 184 18.65 4.46 -21.66
CA ALA A 184 17.94 4.04 -22.86
C ALA A 184 17.63 2.54 -23.01
N VAL A 185 16.35 2.23 -22.83
CA VAL A 185 15.69 1.09 -23.47
C VAL A 185 15.84 1.24 -24.99
N GLN A 186 16.93 0.72 -25.55
CA GLN A 186 16.99 0.32 -26.96
C GLN A 186 16.59 -1.16 -27.03
N THR A 187 15.33 -1.36 -27.40
CA THR A 187 14.79 -2.63 -27.86
C THR A 187 15.40 -2.97 -29.22
N SER A 188 16.25 -4.00 -29.29
CA SER A 188 16.44 -4.75 -30.53
C SER A 188 15.26 -5.73 -30.67
N LYS A 189 14.39 -5.48 -31.67
CA LYS A 189 13.33 -6.39 -32.12
C LYS A 189 13.97 -7.65 -32.74
N PRO A 190 13.55 -8.87 -32.38
CA PRO A 190 13.54 -9.99 -33.32
C PRO A 190 12.16 -10.07 -33.98
N ALA A 191 12.18 -10.10 -35.32
CA ALA A 191 11.11 -10.33 -36.29
C ALA A 191 9.65 -10.32 -35.79
N THR A 192 8.92 -9.31 -36.25
CA THR A 192 7.46 -9.22 -36.30
C THR A 192 6.85 -10.46 -36.94
N LYS A 193 6.05 -11.21 -36.17
CA LYS A 193 4.70 -11.55 -36.63
C LYS A 193 3.76 -10.56 -35.94
N GLU A 194 3.04 -9.82 -36.77
CA GLU A 194 2.29 -8.59 -36.49
C GLU A 194 1.66 -8.55 -35.09
N LYS A 195 2.19 -7.66 -34.25
CA LYS A 195 1.66 -7.28 -32.94
C LYS A 195 1.70 -5.76 -32.86
N GLU A 196 0.56 -5.17 -32.55
CA GLU A 196 0.35 -3.73 -32.48
C GLU A 196 1.38 -3.05 -31.57
N ASP A 197 2.07 -2.03 -32.09
CA ASP A 197 3.13 -1.31 -31.40
C ASP A 197 2.58 -0.55 -30.17
N ALA A 198 3.26 -0.69 -29.04
CA ALA A 198 2.92 -0.10 -27.74
C ALA A 198 3.22 1.41 -27.63
N LYS A 199 4.06 1.93 -28.53
CA LYS A 199 4.38 3.35 -28.65
C LYS A 199 3.42 3.98 -29.65
N ILE A 200 2.89 5.16 -29.32
CA ILE A 200 2.16 5.99 -30.29
C ILE A 200 3.21 6.60 -31.22
N GLU A 201 3.18 6.24 -32.50
CA GLU A 201 4.09 6.78 -33.50
C GLU A 201 3.87 8.29 -33.65
N GLY A 202 4.93 9.10 -33.48
CA GLY A 202 4.84 10.56 -33.54
C GLY A 202 4.45 11.28 -32.24
N ALA A 203 4.44 10.60 -31.08
CA ALA A 203 4.15 11.25 -29.80
C ALA A 203 5.13 12.41 -29.51
N VAL A 204 4.61 13.64 -29.51
CA VAL A 204 5.29 14.83 -28.97
C VAL A 204 5.66 14.55 -27.50
N GLN A 205 6.81 15.04 -27.00
CA GLN A 205 7.29 14.79 -25.61
C GLN A 205 6.23 15.02 -24.51
N ILE A 206 5.21 15.82 -24.80
CA ILE A 206 4.06 16.17 -23.95
C ILE A 206 3.02 15.03 -23.85
N ALA A 207 2.85 14.20 -24.88
CA ALA A 207 1.83 13.15 -24.93
C ALA A 207 2.13 11.95 -24.01
N ILE A 208 1.10 11.23 -23.56
CA ILE A 208 1.25 9.99 -22.80
C ILE A 208 1.87 8.92 -23.72
N GLY A 209 3.17 8.68 -23.56
CA GLY A 209 3.95 7.82 -24.47
C GLY A 209 3.75 6.32 -24.27
N VAL A 210 2.76 5.92 -23.46
CA VAL A 210 2.50 4.53 -23.06
C VAL A 210 1.00 4.27 -23.16
N LYS A 211 0.60 3.21 -23.88
CA LYS A 211 -0.81 2.81 -23.98
C LYS A 211 -1.32 2.16 -22.69
N LYS A 212 -2.50 2.59 -22.22
CA LYS A 212 -3.18 2.14 -20.99
C LYS A 212 -3.35 0.62 -20.94
N GLU A 213 -3.79 0.04 -22.05
CA GLU A 213 -4.07 -1.39 -22.24
C GLU A 213 -2.81 -2.26 -22.33
N VAL A 214 -1.64 -1.67 -22.57
CA VAL A 214 -0.37 -2.41 -22.72
C VAL A 214 0.43 -2.41 -21.42
N ASP A 215 0.63 -1.23 -20.81
CA ASP A 215 1.40 -1.06 -19.58
C ASP A 215 0.68 -0.09 -18.64
N PHE A 216 -0.37 -0.62 -18.00
CA PHE A 216 -1.24 0.15 -17.11
C PHE A 216 -0.51 0.82 -15.94
N PRO A 217 0.43 0.17 -15.22
CA PRO A 217 1.17 0.83 -14.14
C PRO A 217 1.98 2.04 -14.62
N SER A 218 2.71 1.91 -15.73
CA SER A 218 3.49 3.04 -16.28
C SER A 218 2.58 4.11 -16.86
N TRP A 219 1.48 3.73 -17.52
CA TRP A 219 0.48 4.67 -17.99
C TRP A 219 -0.09 5.51 -16.82
N TYR A 220 -0.48 4.87 -15.72
CA TYR A 220 -1.10 5.55 -14.57
C TYR A 220 -0.16 6.60 -13.99
N THR A 221 1.11 6.26 -13.76
CA THR A 221 2.10 7.22 -13.23
C THR A 221 2.38 8.34 -14.23
N ASN A 222 2.49 8.05 -15.53
CA ASN A 222 2.68 9.07 -16.55
C ASN A 222 1.50 10.04 -16.63
N VAL A 223 0.26 9.55 -16.54
CA VAL A 223 -0.93 10.41 -16.55
C VAL A 223 -0.91 11.37 -15.37
N LEU A 224 -0.66 10.87 -14.15
CA LEU A 224 -0.67 11.71 -12.95
C LEU A 224 0.42 12.79 -12.97
N ILE A 225 1.63 12.45 -13.41
CA ILE A 225 2.75 13.39 -13.48
C ILE A 225 2.56 14.40 -14.62
N LYS A 226 2.22 13.93 -15.83
CA LYS A 226 2.08 14.84 -16.99
C LYS A 226 0.85 15.73 -16.92
N ALA A 227 -0.19 15.31 -16.20
CA ALA A 227 -1.36 16.15 -15.91
C ALA A 227 -1.16 17.07 -14.69
N ASP A 228 0.05 17.12 -14.13
CA ASP A 228 0.40 17.96 -12.98
C ASP A 228 -0.49 17.72 -11.73
N MET A 229 -0.93 16.47 -11.54
CA MET A 229 -1.81 16.10 -10.43
C MET A 229 -1.05 15.91 -9.11
N LEU A 230 0.17 15.38 -9.18
CA LEU A 230 0.98 15.11 -7.99
C LEU A 230 2.48 15.15 -8.29
N ASP A 231 3.28 15.19 -7.22
CA ASP A 231 4.71 14.95 -7.26
C ASP A 231 5.11 13.84 -6.26
N TYR A 232 6.20 13.14 -6.55
CA TYR A 232 6.78 12.17 -5.63
C TYR A 232 7.45 12.89 -4.46
N TYR A 233 7.22 12.39 -3.25
CA TYR A 233 7.89 12.89 -2.06
C TYR A 233 9.10 12.02 -1.69
N SER A 234 10.01 12.57 -0.88
CA SER A 234 11.22 11.85 -0.43
C SER A 234 10.90 10.68 0.50
N VAL A 235 9.73 10.67 1.13
CA VAL A 235 9.24 9.55 1.96
C VAL A 235 8.41 8.62 1.09
N SER A 236 8.84 7.35 1.01
CA SER A 236 8.14 6.32 0.24
C SER A 236 6.67 6.18 0.69
N GLY A 237 5.78 6.13 -0.29
CA GLY A 237 4.33 6.03 -0.07
C GLY A 237 3.64 7.35 0.28
N CYS A 238 4.39 8.46 0.35
CA CYS A 238 3.85 9.81 0.48
C CYS A 238 3.98 10.56 -0.86
N TYR A 239 2.96 11.36 -1.19
CA TYR A 239 2.87 12.08 -2.47
C TYR A 239 2.35 13.48 -2.21
N ILE A 240 2.88 14.46 -2.94
CA ILE A 240 2.40 15.84 -2.89
C ILE A 240 1.16 15.94 -3.77
N LEU A 241 0.01 16.34 -3.21
CA LEU A 241 -1.19 16.63 -4.00
C LEU A 241 -1.10 18.06 -4.54
N LYS A 242 -0.95 18.20 -5.86
CA LYS A 242 -0.87 19.50 -6.52
C LYS A 242 -2.26 20.10 -6.74
N PRO A 243 -2.39 21.40 -7.06
CA PRO A 243 -3.69 22.05 -7.23
C PRO A 243 -4.67 21.32 -8.15
N TRP A 244 -4.17 20.66 -9.20
CA TRP A 244 -5.01 19.92 -10.15
C TRP A 244 -5.73 18.73 -9.54
N SER A 245 -5.10 18.01 -8.60
CA SER A 245 -5.77 16.92 -7.88
C SER A 245 -6.45 17.40 -6.60
N TYR A 246 -5.89 18.38 -5.91
CA TYR A 246 -6.45 18.90 -4.68
C TYR A 246 -7.80 19.60 -4.91
N SER A 247 -7.96 20.31 -6.04
CA SER A 247 -9.26 20.91 -6.40
C SER A 247 -10.38 19.88 -6.59
N ILE A 248 -10.07 18.68 -7.10
CA ILE A 248 -11.01 17.56 -7.18
C ILE A 248 -11.43 17.11 -5.77
N TRP A 249 -10.46 17.05 -4.84
CA TRP A 249 -10.74 16.73 -3.44
C TRP A 249 -11.61 17.79 -2.77
N GLU A 250 -11.36 19.07 -3.03
CA GLU A 250 -12.16 20.20 -2.52
C GLU A 250 -13.61 20.15 -3.01
N GLU A 251 -13.86 19.74 -4.27
CA GLU A 251 -15.23 19.57 -4.78
C GLU A 251 -15.95 18.39 -4.11
N ILE A 252 -15.26 17.24 -3.97
CA ILE A 252 -15.78 16.08 -3.22
C ILE A 252 -16.12 16.50 -1.79
N GLN A 253 -15.19 17.20 -1.13
CA GLN A 253 -15.35 17.69 0.23
C GLN A 253 -16.54 18.64 0.34
N THR A 254 -16.62 19.64 -0.53
CA THR A 254 -17.68 20.65 -0.53
C THR A 254 -19.05 20.00 -0.69
N TRP A 255 -19.19 19.11 -1.66
CA TRP A 255 -20.44 18.40 -1.92
C TRP A 255 -20.81 17.49 -0.74
N PHE A 256 -19.92 16.60 -0.33
CA PHE A 256 -20.23 15.62 0.73
C PHE A 256 -20.51 16.30 2.07
N ASN A 257 -19.77 17.37 2.37
CA ASN A 257 -19.97 18.16 3.58
C ASN A 257 -21.33 18.87 3.62
N ARG A 258 -21.89 19.28 2.48
CA ARG A 258 -23.27 19.80 2.41
C ARG A 258 -24.27 18.69 2.75
N GLU A 259 -24.17 17.54 2.09
CA GLU A 259 -25.15 16.45 2.25
C GLU A 259 -25.16 15.88 3.67
N ILE A 260 -23.99 15.69 4.33
CA ILE A 260 -23.97 15.19 5.71
C ILE A 260 -24.51 16.21 6.72
N LYS A 261 -24.40 17.52 6.44
CA LYS A 261 -25.03 18.56 7.28
C LYS A 261 -26.54 18.52 7.21
N GLU A 262 -27.11 18.15 6.07
CA GLU A 262 -28.56 17.90 5.93
C GLU A 262 -29.01 16.71 6.80
N LEU A 263 -28.12 15.75 7.07
CA LEU A 263 -28.37 14.63 8.00
C LEU A 263 -28.12 14.98 9.48
N GLY A 264 -27.80 16.24 9.78
CA GLY A 264 -27.51 16.73 11.12
C GLY A 264 -26.09 16.44 11.63
N VAL A 265 -25.18 16.01 10.75
CA VAL A 265 -23.78 15.75 11.12
C VAL A 265 -23.02 17.07 11.26
N GLN A 266 -22.24 17.18 12.33
CA GLN A 266 -21.41 18.35 12.61
C GLN A 266 -19.93 18.06 12.39
N ASN A 267 -19.20 18.99 11.79
CA ASN A 267 -17.75 18.87 11.70
C ASN A 267 -17.09 19.19 13.04
N SER A 268 -16.06 18.41 13.36
CA SER A 268 -15.18 18.55 14.51
C SER A 268 -13.74 18.26 14.08
N TYR A 269 -12.79 18.42 14.99
CA TYR A 269 -11.41 18.01 14.77
C TYR A 269 -10.82 17.48 16.07
N PHE A 270 -10.48 16.19 16.08
CA PHE A 270 -9.75 15.57 17.18
C PHE A 270 -8.23 15.65 16.91
N PRO A 271 -7.37 15.63 17.94
CA PRO A 271 -5.93 15.58 17.77
C PRO A 271 -5.45 14.36 16.98
N MET A 272 -4.32 14.50 16.29
CA MET A 272 -3.70 13.41 15.50
C MET A 272 -2.99 12.37 16.37
N PHE A 273 -2.59 12.78 17.57
CA PHE A 273 -1.82 11.98 18.50
C PHE A 273 -2.73 11.21 19.43
N VAL A 274 -2.48 9.90 19.55
CA VAL A 274 -3.21 8.98 20.43
C VAL A 274 -2.20 8.35 21.38
N SER A 275 -2.46 8.35 22.70
CA SER A 275 -1.55 7.72 23.66
C SER A 275 -1.54 6.20 23.47
N ALA A 276 -0.40 5.56 23.76
CA ALA A 276 -0.27 4.10 23.68
C ALA A 276 -1.34 3.41 24.53
N SER A 277 -1.51 3.86 25.76
CA SER A 277 -2.50 3.38 26.73
C SER A 277 -3.95 3.38 26.24
N VAL A 278 -4.34 4.34 25.38
CA VAL A 278 -5.71 4.41 24.83
C VAL A 278 -5.85 3.53 23.60
N LEU A 279 -4.80 3.44 22.78
CA LEU A 279 -4.78 2.58 21.60
C LEU A 279 -4.77 1.08 21.97
N GLU A 280 -4.04 0.72 23.02
CA GLU A 280 -3.90 -0.67 23.46
C GLU A 280 -5.19 -1.26 24.04
N ARG A 281 -6.11 -0.43 24.55
CA ARG A 281 -7.45 -0.88 24.95
C ARG A 281 -8.24 -1.51 23.80
N GLU A 282 -7.97 -1.09 22.56
CA GLU A 282 -8.60 -1.66 21.36
C GLU A 282 -7.92 -2.98 20.95
N LYS A 283 -6.62 -3.13 21.22
CA LYS A 283 -5.80 -4.28 20.81
C LYS A 283 -6.22 -5.59 21.49
N ASP A 284 -6.68 -5.52 22.73
CA ASP A 284 -7.14 -6.70 23.49
C ASP A 284 -8.50 -7.23 22.99
N HIS A 285 -9.21 -6.45 22.17
CA HIS A 285 -10.58 -6.74 21.77
C HIS A 285 -10.80 -6.74 20.24
N ILE A 286 -9.84 -6.25 19.45
CA ILE A 286 -9.92 -6.16 17.98
C ILE A 286 -8.63 -6.72 17.34
N GLU A 287 -8.70 -7.94 16.82
CA GLU A 287 -7.60 -8.58 16.08
C GLU A 287 -7.26 -7.79 14.80
N GLY A 288 -5.98 -7.42 14.60
CA GLY A 288 -5.46 -6.94 13.31
C GLY A 288 -4.97 -5.49 13.24
N PHE A 289 -5.04 -4.70 14.31
CA PHE A 289 -4.74 -3.25 14.27
C PHE A 289 -3.23 -2.89 14.34
N SER A 290 -2.38 -3.84 14.74
CA SER A 290 -1.02 -3.51 15.26
C SER A 290 0.10 -3.20 14.25
N PRO A 291 0.16 -3.72 13.01
CA PRO A 291 1.38 -3.57 12.20
C PRO A 291 1.51 -2.24 11.46
N GLU A 292 0.43 -1.47 11.29
CA GLU A 292 0.40 -0.27 10.45
C GLU A 292 0.54 1.06 11.23
N VAL A 293 0.72 1.00 12.55
CA VAL A 293 0.75 2.20 13.40
C VAL A 293 2.15 2.85 13.39
N ALA A 294 2.21 4.13 13.05
CA ALA A 294 3.43 4.94 13.19
C ALA A 294 3.51 5.56 14.60
N TRP A 295 4.67 5.41 15.25
CA TRP A 295 4.89 5.87 16.62
C TRP A 295 5.88 7.04 16.68
N VAL A 296 5.54 8.05 17.48
CA VAL A 296 6.43 9.12 17.91
C VAL A 296 7.00 8.73 19.26
N THR A 297 8.32 8.57 19.34
CA THR A 297 9.04 8.16 20.56
C THR A 297 10.01 9.22 21.07
N LYS A 298 10.27 10.26 20.28
CA LYS A 298 11.23 11.33 20.61
C LYS A 298 10.67 12.72 20.32
N ALA A 299 11.03 13.68 21.16
CA ALA A 299 10.86 15.11 20.91
C ALA A 299 12.25 15.78 20.86
N GLY A 300 12.66 16.21 19.67
CA GLY A 300 14.05 16.62 19.44
C GLY A 300 15.00 15.44 19.69
N ASN A 301 15.88 15.58 20.68
CA ASN A 301 16.84 14.54 21.07
C ASN A 301 16.45 13.77 22.35
N SER A 302 15.31 14.10 22.96
CA SER A 302 14.84 13.47 24.20
C SER A 302 13.77 12.42 23.92
N ASP A 303 13.90 11.26 24.55
CA ASP A 303 12.86 10.23 24.53
C ASP A 303 11.61 10.70 25.27
N LEU A 304 10.43 10.35 24.74
CA LEU A 304 9.16 10.56 25.41
C LEU A 304 8.96 9.51 26.50
N GLU A 305 8.32 9.90 27.61
CA GLU A 305 7.99 8.97 28.70
C GLU A 305 7.04 7.85 28.24
N GLU A 306 6.05 8.20 27.42
CA GLU A 306 5.14 7.25 26.77
C GLU A 306 5.18 7.48 25.24
N PRO A 307 5.33 6.43 24.42
CA PRO A 307 5.16 6.53 22.98
C PRO A 307 3.76 7.03 22.60
N ILE A 308 3.71 7.86 21.56
CA ILE A 308 2.47 8.44 21.05
C ILE A 308 2.25 7.95 19.63
N ALA A 309 1.09 7.34 19.35
CA ALA A 309 0.73 6.91 18.01
C ALA A 309 0.23 8.09 17.17
N ILE A 310 0.58 8.07 15.88
CA ILE A 310 -0.11 8.86 14.86
C ILE A 310 -1.36 8.08 14.45
N ARG A 311 -2.53 8.74 14.41
CA ARG A 311 -3.79 8.06 14.17
C ARG A 311 -3.79 7.26 12.84
N PRO A 312 -4.17 5.97 12.86
CA PRO A 312 -4.56 5.21 11.66
C PRO A 312 -6.07 5.32 11.37
N THR A 313 -6.85 5.66 12.40
CA THR A 313 -8.28 5.99 12.47
C THR A 313 -8.58 6.54 13.88
N SER A 314 -9.73 7.16 14.13
CA SER A 314 -9.96 7.95 15.36
C SER A 314 -10.93 7.34 16.38
N GLU A 315 -11.36 6.08 16.26
CA GLU A 315 -12.23 5.41 17.25
C GLU A 315 -11.71 5.57 18.69
N THR A 316 -10.46 5.18 18.93
CA THR A 316 -9.77 5.30 20.22
C THR A 316 -9.54 6.74 20.67
N ALA A 317 -9.41 7.68 19.73
CA ALA A 317 -9.27 9.10 20.05
C ALA A 317 -10.61 9.78 20.41
N MET A 318 -11.72 9.32 19.83
CA MET A 318 -13.03 9.98 19.93
C MET A 318 -13.91 9.38 21.05
N TYR A 319 -13.96 8.06 21.16
CA TYR A 319 -14.94 7.36 22.00
C TYR A 319 -14.78 7.57 23.51
N PRO A 320 -13.56 7.77 24.08
CA PRO A 320 -13.43 8.22 25.47
C PRO A 320 -14.17 9.53 25.75
N TYR A 321 -14.21 10.44 24.77
CA TYR A 321 -14.91 11.72 24.90
C TYR A 321 -16.41 11.57 24.64
N TYR A 322 -16.82 10.64 23.78
CA TYR A 322 -18.24 10.31 23.62
C TYR A 322 -18.82 9.81 24.96
N ALA A 323 -18.11 8.94 25.67
CA ALA A 323 -18.48 8.49 27.01
C ALA A 323 -18.59 9.66 28.03
N LYS A 324 -17.81 10.73 27.82
CA LYS A 324 -17.85 11.93 28.66
C LYS A 324 -19.01 12.85 28.31
N TRP A 325 -19.36 12.96 27.03
CA TRP A 325 -20.37 13.91 26.54
C TRP A 325 -21.78 13.35 26.59
N ILE A 326 -21.95 12.06 26.30
CA ILE A 326 -23.25 11.38 26.33
C ILE A 326 -23.55 10.99 27.77
N ARG A 327 -24.53 11.66 28.39
CA ARG A 327 -24.95 11.45 29.79
C ARG A 327 -26.39 10.99 29.91
N SER A 328 -27.23 11.31 28.94
CA SER A 328 -28.64 10.94 28.89
C SER A 328 -29.07 10.67 27.45
N HIS A 329 -30.25 10.04 27.28
CA HIS A 329 -30.83 9.81 25.96
C HIS A 329 -31.06 11.11 25.16
N ARG A 330 -31.08 12.29 25.82
CA ARG A 330 -31.25 13.60 25.17
C ARG A 330 -30.00 14.10 24.46
N ASP A 331 -28.84 13.50 24.76
CA ASP A 331 -27.57 13.79 24.09
C ASP A 331 -27.42 13.00 22.78
N LEU A 332 -28.40 12.14 22.45
CA LEU A 332 -28.42 11.31 21.27
C LEU A 332 -29.48 11.82 20.25
N PRO A 333 -29.21 11.67 18.94
CA PRO A 333 -27.99 11.13 18.37
C PRO A 333 -26.84 12.16 18.39
N LEU A 334 -25.63 11.68 18.75
CA LEU A 334 -24.40 12.46 18.56
C LEU A 334 -23.83 12.11 17.19
N LYS A 335 -23.61 13.12 16.32
CA LYS A 335 -23.14 12.90 14.95
C LYS A 335 -21.99 13.82 14.59
N LEU A 336 -20.77 13.30 14.58
CA LEU A 336 -19.57 14.08 14.25
C LEU A 336 -18.88 13.56 13.00
N ASN A 337 -18.28 14.47 12.26
CA ASN A 337 -17.40 14.20 11.14
C ASN A 337 -16.09 14.99 11.33
N GLN A 338 -14.98 14.51 10.77
CA GLN A 338 -13.77 15.33 10.62
C GLN A 338 -13.12 15.08 9.26
N TRP A 339 -12.50 16.12 8.72
CA TRP A 339 -11.66 16.06 7.53
C TRP A 339 -10.20 16.19 7.98
N ASN A 340 -9.38 15.19 7.69
CA ASN A 340 -8.01 15.09 8.21
C ASN A 340 -7.13 14.20 7.34
N SER A 341 -5.83 14.18 7.64
CA SER A 341 -4.96 13.10 7.21
C SER A 341 -4.94 11.96 8.23
N VAL A 342 -4.62 10.77 7.74
CA VAL A 342 -4.34 9.57 8.53
C VAL A 342 -3.07 8.90 8.03
N VAL A 343 -2.38 8.20 8.93
CA VAL A 343 -1.15 7.48 8.61
C VAL A 343 -1.35 5.99 8.85
N ARG A 344 -1.14 5.21 7.79
CA ARG A 344 -1.08 3.75 7.85
C ARG A 344 0.21 3.29 7.20
N TRP A 345 1.12 2.73 7.98
CA TRP A 345 2.43 2.30 7.53
C TRP A 345 2.38 0.97 6.77
N GLU A 346 1.59 0.94 5.71
CA GLU A 346 1.38 -0.22 4.85
C GLU A 346 2.69 -0.70 4.21
N PHE A 347 2.93 -2.01 4.30
CA PHE A 347 4.14 -2.66 3.77
C PHE A 347 3.99 -3.10 2.31
N LYS A 348 2.75 -3.18 1.80
CA LYS A 348 2.49 -3.46 0.39
C LYS A 348 2.90 -2.26 -0.49
N ASN A 349 3.23 -2.54 -1.75
CA ASN A 349 3.71 -1.54 -2.70
C ASN A 349 2.74 -0.34 -2.79
N PRO A 350 3.18 0.89 -2.44
CA PRO A 350 2.33 2.06 -2.49
C PRO A 350 2.01 2.44 -3.94
N GLN A 351 0.79 2.93 -4.14
CA GLN A 351 0.31 3.44 -5.41
C GLN A 351 -0.37 4.79 -5.18
N PRO A 352 -0.01 5.86 -5.91
CA PRO A 352 -0.57 7.19 -5.69
C PRO A 352 -2.10 7.16 -5.68
N PHE A 353 -2.71 7.87 -4.72
CA PHE A 353 -4.14 7.88 -4.37
C PHE A 353 -4.71 6.54 -3.85
N LEU A 354 -4.37 5.41 -4.46
CA LEU A 354 -5.03 4.13 -4.19
C LEU A 354 -4.59 3.52 -2.87
N ARG A 355 -3.29 3.62 -2.58
CA ARG A 355 -2.65 3.02 -1.41
C ARG A 355 -1.42 3.86 -1.08
N THR A 356 -1.60 4.85 -0.22
CA THR A 356 -0.56 5.76 0.26
C THR A 356 -0.40 5.59 1.76
N ARG A 357 0.78 5.93 2.30
CA ARG A 357 1.03 5.84 3.75
C ARG A 357 0.34 6.96 4.51
N GLU A 358 0.36 8.16 3.95
CA GLU A 358 -0.48 9.27 4.38
C GLU A 358 -1.55 9.51 3.32
N PHE A 359 -2.81 9.64 3.73
CA PHE A 359 -3.89 10.06 2.84
C PHE A 359 -4.86 10.98 3.56
N LEU A 360 -5.50 11.85 2.78
CA LEU A 360 -6.63 12.65 3.23
C LEU A 360 -7.90 11.82 3.14
N TRP A 361 -8.75 12.00 4.14
CA TRP A 361 -10.07 11.40 4.17
C TRP A 361 -11.04 12.27 4.96
N GLN A 362 -12.29 11.83 4.97
CA GLN A 362 -13.19 12.12 6.07
C GLN A 362 -13.47 10.83 6.84
N GLU A 363 -13.69 10.98 8.14
CA GLU A 363 -14.26 9.95 9.01
C GLU A 363 -15.42 10.53 9.81
N GLY A 364 -16.58 9.90 9.66
CA GLY A 364 -17.76 10.19 10.45
C GLY A 364 -17.97 9.13 11.52
N HIS A 365 -18.32 9.58 12.72
CA HIS A 365 -18.61 8.74 13.87
C HIS A 365 -19.89 9.23 14.52
N THR A 366 -20.80 8.31 14.79
CA THR A 366 -22.11 8.64 15.33
C THR A 366 -22.52 7.66 16.43
N ALA A 367 -23.36 8.12 17.35
CA ALA A 367 -23.94 7.35 18.42
C ALA A 367 -25.45 7.58 18.48
N HIS A 368 -26.22 6.50 18.54
CA HIS A 368 -27.68 6.48 18.46
C HIS A 368 -28.27 5.71 19.64
N LEU A 369 -29.53 5.99 19.96
CA LEU A 369 -30.23 5.26 21.02
C LEU A 369 -30.62 3.86 20.55
N THR A 370 -31.04 3.72 19.29
CA THR A 370 -31.58 2.46 18.77
C THR A 370 -30.80 1.93 17.57
N LYS A 371 -30.85 0.61 17.38
CA LYS A 371 -30.31 -0.06 16.19
C LYS A 371 -30.94 0.45 14.89
N ALA A 372 -32.24 0.75 14.90
CA ALA A 372 -32.97 1.15 13.70
C ALA A 372 -32.49 2.51 13.16
N GLU A 373 -32.20 3.46 14.05
CA GLU A 373 -31.62 4.76 13.69
C GLU A 373 -30.20 4.59 13.13
N ALA A 374 -29.37 3.78 13.79
CA ALA A 374 -28.02 3.47 13.34
C ALA A 374 -28.04 2.81 11.94
N ASP A 375 -28.88 1.79 11.72
CA ASP A 375 -29.03 1.10 10.43
C ASP A 375 -29.50 2.03 9.30
N THR A 376 -30.37 3.00 9.63
CA THR A 376 -30.86 3.99 8.66
C THR A 376 -29.71 4.87 8.17
N GLU A 377 -28.91 5.38 9.10
CA GLU A 377 -27.78 6.24 8.76
C GLU A 377 -26.70 5.52 7.97
N VAL A 378 -26.38 4.26 8.28
CA VAL A 378 -25.41 3.46 7.49
C VAL A 378 -25.80 3.44 6.02
N ARG A 379 -27.08 3.22 5.72
CA ARG A 379 -27.58 3.18 4.34
C ARG A 379 -27.62 4.55 3.67
N GLN A 380 -27.97 5.60 4.43
CA GLN A 380 -27.94 6.98 3.94
C GLN A 380 -26.53 7.38 3.53
N ILE A 381 -25.54 7.13 4.39
CA ILE A 381 -24.13 7.45 4.11
C ILE A 381 -23.59 6.62 2.94
N LEU A 382 -23.94 5.33 2.88
CA LEU A 382 -23.55 4.48 1.74
C LEU A 382 -24.07 5.02 0.41
N ASP A 383 -25.32 5.50 0.37
CA ASP A 383 -25.88 6.12 -0.83
C ASP A 383 -25.20 7.46 -1.16
N LEU A 384 -24.86 8.28 -0.17
CA LEU A 384 -24.07 9.49 -0.40
C LEU A 384 -22.70 9.15 -1.01
N TYR A 385 -22.01 8.11 -0.54
CA TYR A 385 -20.78 7.65 -1.19
C TYR A 385 -21.01 7.16 -2.61
N ARG A 386 -22.08 6.40 -2.85
CA ARG A 386 -22.45 5.98 -4.20
C ARG A 386 -22.60 7.21 -5.10
N ARG A 387 -23.31 8.25 -4.64
CA ARG A 387 -23.54 9.51 -5.37
C ARG A 387 -22.25 10.32 -5.58
N VAL A 388 -21.30 10.32 -4.64
CA VAL A 388 -19.95 10.89 -4.89
C VAL A 388 -19.33 10.23 -6.13
N TYR A 389 -19.33 8.89 -6.19
CA TYR A 389 -18.75 8.18 -7.32
C TYR A 389 -19.58 8.32 -8.59
N THR A 390 -20.90 8.15 -8.55
CA THR A 390 -21.74 8.13 -9.76
C THR A 390 -22.05 9.53 -10.29
N ASP A 391 -22.32 10.49 -9.42
CA ASP A 391 -22.89 11.79 -9.82
C ASP A 391 -21.78 12.85 -9.97
N LEU A 392 -20.73 12.82 -9.13
CA LEU A 392 -19.59 13.72 -9.27
C LEU A 392 -18.50 13.13 -10.15
N LEU A 393 -18.09 11.89 -9.87
CA LEU A 393 -16.93 11.28 -10.52
C LEU A 393 -17.29 10.45 -11.76
N ALA A 394 -18.58 10.29 -12.08
CA ALA A 394 -19.06 9.46 -13.18
C ALA A 394 -18.52 8.01 -13.17
N VAL A 395 -18.18 7.47 -12.00
CA VAL A 395 -17.69 6.10 -11.81
C VAL A 395 -18.84 5.21 -11.31
N PRO A 396 -19.20 4.14 -12.04
CA PRO A 396 -20.18 3.18 -11.55
C PRO A 396 -19.59 2.36 -10.39
N VAL A 397 -20.39 2.17 -9.35
CA VAL A 397 -20.03 1.37 -8.17
C VAL A 397 -21.19 0.46 -7.77
N ILE A 398 -20.86 -0.66 -7.13
CA ILE A 398 -21.82 -1.66 -6.68
C ILE A 398 -21.93 -1.60 -5.15
N PRO A 399 -23.08 -1.18 -4.58
CA PRO A 399 -23.29 -1.25 -3.14
C PRO A 399 -23.44 -2.70 -2.69
N GLY A 400 -22.90 -3.03 -1.51
CA GLY A 400 -22.95 -4.38 -0.95
C GLY A 400 -22.62 -4.42 0.53
N VAL A 401 -22.63 -5.64 1.08
CA VAL A 401 -22.25 -5.95 2.46
C VAL A 401 -21.00 -6.84 2.41
N LYS A 402 -19.99 -6.50 3.20
CA LYS A 402 -18.77 -7.33 3.30
C LYS A 402 -19.10 -8.69 3.93
N SER A 403 -18.35 -9.71 3.56
CA SER A 403 -18.41 -11.01 4.23
C SER A 403 -17.88 -10.90 5.67
N GLU A 404 -18.17 -11.90 6.51
CA GLU A 404 -17.65 -11.95 7.88
C GLU A 404 -16.13 -11.84 7.97
N LYS A 405 -15.40 -12.35 6.96
CA LYS A 405 -13.93 -12.26 6.90
C LYS A 405 -13.42 -10.87 6.54
N GLU A 406 -14.20 -10.08 5.79
CA GLU A 406 -13.79 -8.79 5.23
C GLU A 406 -14.48 -7.60 5.91
N LYS A 407 -15.36 -7.85 6.88
CA LYS A 407 -15.98 -6.78 7.67
C LYS A 407 -14.93 -6.15 8.59
N PHE A 408 -15.26 -4.97 9.10
CA PHE A 408 -14.40 -4.30 10.06
C PHE A 408 -14.39 -5.12 11.35
N ALA A 409 -13.21 -5.41 11.90
CA ALA A 409 -13.06 -6.35 13.01
C ALA A 409 -13.87 -5.96 14.27
N GLY A 410 -14.06 -4.66 14.51
CA GLY A 410 -14.92 -4.15 15.59
C GLY A 410 -16.40 -3.96 15.22
N GLY A 411 -16.79 -4.22 13.97
CA GLY A 411 -18.12 -3.92 13.44
C GLY A 411 -19.12 -5.08 13.59
N LEU A 412 -20.41 -4.74 13.80
CA LEU A 412 -21.51 -5.69 13.68
C LEU A 412 -21.64 -6.14 12.21
N TYR A 413 -21.70 -5.18 11.29
CA TYR A 413 -21.63 -5.41 9.85
C TYR A 413 -20.99 -4.21 9.13
N THR A 414 -20.43 -4.47 7.94
CA THR A 414 -19.83 -3.43 7.08
C THR A 414 -20.55 -3.38 5.75
N THR A 415 -21.07 -2.21 5.39
CA THR A 415 -21.52 -1.91 4.03
C THR A 415 -20.42 -1.21 3.24
N THR A 416 -20.44 -1.37 1.92
CA THR A 416 -19.38 -0.87 1.06
C THR A 416 -19.90 -0.60 -0.35
N ILE A 417 -19.23 0.30 -1.06
CA ILE A 417 -19.36 0.43 -2.52
C ILE A 417 -18.08 -0.11 -3.17
N GLU A 418 -18.25 -1.02 -4.13
CA GLU A 418 -17.16 -1.65 -4.87
C GLU A 418 -17.07 -1.05 -6.28
N GLY A 419 -15.88 -0.58 -6.65
CA GLY A 419 -15.54 -0.22 -8.03
C GLY A 419 -14.83 -1.36 -8.75
N PHE A 420 -14.75 -1.27 -10.07
CA PHE A 420 -14.01 -2.21 -10.90
C PHE A 420 -13.14 -1.45 -11.90
N ILE A 421 -11.88 -1.86 -12.04
CA ILE A 421 -10.94 -1.26 -12.99
C ILE A 421 -10.74 -2.22 -14.17
N PRO A 422 -11.39 -1.99 -15.33
CA PRO A 422 -11.43 -2.95 -16.43
C PRO A 422 -10.04 -3.34 -16.94
N THR A 423 -9.14 -2.37 -17.07
CA THR A 423 -7.79 -2.60 -17.62
C THR A 423 -6.94 -3.52 -16.73
N SER A 424 -7.14 -3.46 -15.41
CA SER A 424 -6.41 -4.34 -14.49
C SER A 424 -7.18 -5.62 -14.13
N GLY A 425 -8.48 -5.66 -14.39
CA GLY A 425 -9.37 -6.76 -14.00
C GLY A 425 -9.57 -6.89 -12.49
N ARG A 426 -9.41 -5.79 -11.72
CA ARG A 426 -9.43 -5.82 -10.25
C ARG A 426 -10.60 -5.02 -9.69
N GLY A 427 -11.24 -5.59 -8.67
CA GLY A 427 -12.15 -4.85 -7.79
C GLY A 427 -11.38 -3.93 -6.85
N ILE A 428 -12.02 -2.82 -6.46
CA ILE A 428 -11.46 -1.84 -5.53
C ILE A 428 -12.57 -1.29 -4.63
N GLN A 429 -12.39 -1.42 -3.32
CA GLN A 429 -13.28 -0.78 -2.37
C GLN A 429 -13.16 0.75 -2.49
N ALA A 430 -14.27 1.40 -2.81
CA ALA A 430 -14.38 2.83 -3.05
C ALA A 430 -14.67 3.63 -1.77
N ALA A 431 -15.54 3.12 -0.89
CA ALA A 431 -15.85 3.69 0.42
C ALA A 431 -16.50 2.65 1.35
N THR A 432 -16.66 2.99 2.62
CA THR A 432 -17.17 2.08 3.66
C THR A 432 -18.09 2.79 4.65
N SER A 433 -19.16 2.11 5.06
CA SER A 433 -20.03 2.54 6.15
C SER A 433 -20.36 1.36 7.06
N HIS A 434 -19.92 1.46 8.30
CA HIS A 434 -19.95 0.40 9.31
C HIS A 434 -21.09 0.65 10.29
N CYS A 435 -21.86 -0.40 10.59
CA CYS A 435 -22.57 -0.45 11.85
C CYS A 435 -21.65 -1.12 12.86
N LEU A 436 -21.20 -0.36 13.84
CA LEU A 436 -20.35 -0.86 14.92
C LEU A 436 -21.13 -1.63 15.98
N GLY A 437 -22.47 -1.59 15.89
CA GLY A 437 -23.35 -2.17 16.88
C GLY A 437 -23.12 -1.50 18.24
N GLN A 438 -23.03 -2.31 19.27
CA GLN A 438 -22.70 -1.85 20.62
C GLN A 438 -21.25 -2.19 21.01
N ASN A 439 -20.44 -2.80 20.13
CA ASN A 439 -19.12 -3.36 20.48
C ASN A 439 -18.21 -2.33 21.17
N PHE A 440 -18.07 -1.14 20.58
CA PHE A 440 -17.26 -0.05 21.14
C PHE A 440 -17.90 0.63 22.36
N SER A 441 -19.23 0.62 22.46
CA SER A 441 -19.94 1.24 23.57
C SER A 441 -19.88 0.41 24.85
N ARG A 442 -19.59 -0.89 24.77
CA ARG A 442 -19.56 -1.80 25.92
C ARG A 442 -18.50 -1.38 26.96
N PRO A 443 -18.65 -1.79 28.24
CA PRO A 443 -17.74 -1.42 29.32
C PRO A 443 -16.29 -1.81 29.09
N GLU A 444 -16.06 -2.92 28.39
CA GLU A 444 -14.74 -3.45 28.09
C GLU A 444 -13.95 -2.52 27.15
N MET A 445 -14.66 -1.68 26.37
CA MET A 445 -14.07 -0.75 25.40
C MET A 445 -14.09 0.70 25.91
N PHE A 446 -15.25 1.37 25.83
CA PHE A 446 -15.38 2.80 26.16
C PHE A 446 -16.53 3.14 27.11
N ASN A 447 -17.36 2.17 27.50
CA ASN A 447 -18.47 2.34 28.46
C ASN A 447 -19.39 3.53 28.14
N ILE A 448 -19.91 3.59 26.93
CA ILE A 448 -20.82 4.65 26.45
C ILE A 448 -22.26 4.16 26.60
N PHE A 449 -23.00 4.70 27.58
CA PHE A 449 -24.37 4.29 27.86
C PHE A 449 -25.23 5.48 28.31
N VAL A 450 -26.54 5.28 28.25
CA VAL A 450 -27.58 6.18 28.77
C VAL A 450 -28.61 5.37 29.55
N GLU A 451 -29.46 6.03 30.32
CA GLU A 451 -30.70 5.43 30.84
C GLU A 451 -31.77 5.44 29.74
N ASP A 452 -32.38 4.27 29.50
CA ASP A 452 -33.47 4.12 28.53
C ASP A 452 -34.68 4.97 28.99
N PRO A 453 -35.24 5.83 28.13
CA PRO A 453 -36.35 6.70 28.50
C PRO A 453 -37.65 5.95 28.84
N ASN A 454 -37.79 4.68 28.45
CA ASN A 454 -39.02 3.91 28.66
C ASN A 454 -39.04 3.16 29.99
N ASP A 455 -37.91 2.59 30.40
CA ASP A 455 -37.84 1.73 31.59
C ASP A 455 -36.72 2.10 32.58
N GLY A 456 -35.90 3.11 32.27
CA GLY A 456 -34.79 3.57 33.11
C GLY A 456 -33.61 2.60 33.17
N SER A 457 -33.62 1.52 32.38
CA SER A 457 -32.54 0.55 32.36
C SER A 457 -31.30 1.10 31.67
N LYS A 458 -30.13 0.50 31.97
CA LYS A 458 -28.87 0.87 31.33
C LYS A 458 -28.86 0.41 29.87
N SER A 459 -28.82 1.36 28.93
CA SER A 459 -28.76 1.09 27.49
C SER A 459 -27.46 1.60 26.88
N TYR A 460 -26.72 0.69 26.23
CA TYR A 460 -25.49 1.04 25.52
C TYR A 460 -25.81 1.59 24.13
N VAL A 461 -25.08 2.63 23.72
CA VAL A 461 -25.39 3.32 22.46
C VAL A 461 -25.03 2.48 21.23
N TRP A 462 -25.79 2.65 20.16
CA TRP A 462 -25.51 2.05 18.85
C TRP A 462 -24.62 2.99 18.06
N GLN A 463 -23.47 2.51 17.58
CA GLN A 463 -22.50 3.37 16.89
C GLN A 463 -22.36 3.01 15.42
N ASN A 464 -22.06 4.02 14.60
CA ASN A 464 -21.60 3.87 13.23
C ASN A 464 -20.25 4.57 13.05
N SER A 465 -19.46 4.07 12.11
CA SER A 465 -18.35 4.83 11.54
C SER A 465 -18.32 4.68 10.02
N TRP A 466 -17.81 5.69 9.30
CA TRP A 466 -17.83 5.69 7.85
C TRP A 466 -16.72 6.56 7.26
N GLY A 467 -16.17 6.15 6.12
CA GLY A 467 -14.95 6.74 5.57
C GLY A 467 -14.87 6.75 4.04
N LEU A 468 -14.34 7.85 3.51
CA LEU A 468 -14.04 8.11 2.10
C LEU A 468 -12.72 8.87 2.01
N SER A 469 -11.79 8.40 1.17
CA SER A 469 -10.47 9.01 1.01
C SER A 469 -10.20 9.51 -0.40
N THR A 470 -9.04 10.14 -0.57
CA THR A 470 -8.50 10.56 -1.88
C THR A 470 -8.29 9.41 -2.88
N ARG A 471 -8.48 8.15 -2.47
CA ARG A 471 -8.62 7.00 -3.38
C ARG A 471 -9.66 7.26 -4.48
N ALA A 472 -10.71 8.01 -4.17
CA ALA A 472 -11.74 8.37 -5.14
C ALA A 472 -11.17 9.02 -6.41
N ILE A 473 -10.15 9.87 -6.25
CA ILE A 473 -9.45 10.53 -7.38
C ILE A 473 -8.70 9.48 -8.21
N GLY A 474 -7.95 8.59 -7.57
CA GLY A 474 -7.22 7.54 -8.28
C GLY A 474 -8.14 6.60 -9.05
N VAL A 475 -9.29 6.23 -8.47
CA VAL A 475 -10.31 5.43 -9.16
C VAL A 475 -10.87 6.16 -10.38
N MET A 476 -11.22 7.44 -10.25
CA MET A 476 -11.68 8.27 -11.37
C MET A 476 -10.64 8.31 -12.50
N VAL A 477 -9.36 8.54 -12.19
CA VAL A 477 -8.28 8.54 -13.19
C VAL A 477 -8.19 7.19 -13.88
N MET A 478 -8.20 6.08 -13.13
CA MET A 478 -8.09 4.74 -13.69
C MET A 478 -9.27 4.35 -14.58
N VAL A 479 -10.48 4.84 -14.28
CA VAL A 479 -11.68 4.54 -15.06
C VAL A 479 -11.70 5.37 -16.34
N HIS A 480 -11.58 6.69 -16.24
CA HIS A 480 -11.83 7.61 -17.35
C HIS A 480 -10.61 7.92 -18.20
N GLY A 481 -9.41 7.90 -17.63
CA GLY A 481 -8.20 8.27 -18.37
C GLY A 481 -7.98 7.38 -19.59
N ASP A 482 -7.40 7.94 -20.64
CA ASP A 482 -7.17 7.27 -21.92
C ASP A 482 -5.71 7.40 -22.38
N ASN A 483 -5.44 7.05 -23.64
CA ASN A 483 -4.10 7.13 -24.23
C ASN A 483 -3.65 8.58 -24.53
N GLN A 484 -4.53 9.57 -24.43
CA GLN A 484 -4.19 10.99 -24.49
C GLN A 484 -3.92 11.56 -23.09
N GLY A 485 -4.54 10.99 -22.06
CA GLY A 485 -4.15 11.14 -20.66
C GLY A 485 -5.31 11.28 -19.70
N LEU A 486 -5.30 12.34 -18.91
CA LEU A 486 -6.31 12.58 -17.89
C LEU A 486 -7.64 12.99 -18.54
N VAL A 487 -8.73 12.32 -18.17
CA VAL A 487 -10.09 12.68 -18.55
C VAL A 487 -10.86 12.99 -17.28
N LEU A 488 -11.24 14.25 -17.09
CA LEU A 488 -11.96 14.71 -15.91
C LEU A 488 -13.47 14.77 -16.18
N PRO A 489 -14.31 14.19 -15.29
CA PRO A 489 -15.73 14.48 -15.29
C PRO A 489 -15.98 15.99 -15.08
N PRO A 490 -16.85 16.64 -15.86
CA PRO A 490 -17.06 18.09 -15.79
C PRO A 490 -17.42 18.60 -14.39
N ARG A 491 -18.09 17.78 -13.58
CA ARG A 491 -18.56 18.17 -12.24
C ARG A 491 -17.43 18.41 -11.23
N VAL A 492 -16.24 17.87 -11.48
CA VAL A 492 -15.04 18.01 -10.63
C VAL A 492 -13.85 18.63 -11.35
N ALA A 493 -14.01 19.03 -12.62
CA ALA A 493 -12.96 19.69 -13.38
C ALA A 493 -12.85 21.16 -12.96
N SER A 494 -11.68 21.57 -12.43
CA SER A 494 -11.40 22.97 -12.05
C SER A 494 -11.40 23.92 -13.26
N VAL A 495 -11.06 23.39 -14.44
CA VAL A 495 -11.21 24.07 -15.73
C VAL A 495 -12.03 23.17 -16.65
N GLN A 496 -13.31 23.51 -16.85
CA GLN A 496 -14.20 22.75 -17.73
C GLN A 496 -13.98 23.05 -19.21
N VAL A 497 -13.67 24.32 -19.54
CA VAL A 497 -13.49 24.78 -20.92
C VAL A 497 -12.25 25.66 -21.00
N VAL A 498 -11.38 25.35 -21.95
CA VAL A 498 -10.22 26.18 -22.34
C VAL A 498 -10.49 26.83 -23.70
N VAL A 499 -10.40 28.16 -23.76
CA VAL A 499 -10.56 28.92 -25.02
C VAL A 499 -9.17 29.22 -25.57
N VAL A 500 -8.84 28.66 -26.73
CA VAL A 500 -7.53 28.80 -27.35
C VAL A 500 -7.65 29.63 -28.64
N PRO A 501 -6.96 30.78 -28.75
CA PRO A 501 -6.92 31.53 -29.99
C PRO A 501 -6.11 30.74 -31.04
N CYS A 502 -6.68 30.58 -32.24
CA CYS A 502 -6.04 29.86 -33.35
C CYS A 502 -5.72 30.81 -34.51
N GLY A 503 -4.74 30.44 -35.34
CA GLY A 503 -4.42 31.18 -36.57
C GLY A 503 -3.59 32.46 -36.38
N ILE A 504 -3.12 32.75 -35.17
CA ILE A 504 -2.17 33.85 -34.92
C ILE A 504 -0.79 33.44 -35.45
N THR A 505 -0.26 34.22 -36.38
CA THR A 505 1.07 34.01 -36.99
C THR A 505 1.93 35.26 -36.84
N ALA A 506 3.22 35.17 -37.17
CA ALA A 506 4.15 36.31 -37.18
C ALA A 506 3.72 37.47 -38.10
N ARG A 507 2.80 37.24 -39.04
CA ARG A 507 2.26 38.26 -39.96
C ARG A 507 0.94 38.88 -39.48
N THR A 508 0.40 38.41 -38.36
CA THR A 508 -0.87 38.92 -37.81
C THR A 508 -0.63 40.30 -37.24
N THR A 509 -1.40 41.31 -37.67
CA THR A 509 -1.29 42.67 -37.13
C THR A 509 -1.74 42.71 -35.67
N GLU A 510 -1.27 43.71 -34.92
CA GLU A 510 -1.67 43.87 -33.52
C GLU A 510 -3.16 44.12 -33.37
N GLU A 511 -3.79 44.85 -34.30
CA GLU A 511 -5.23 45.08 -34.31
C GLU A 511 -5.98 43.75 -34.44
N LYS A 512 -5.54 42.87 -35.35
CA LYS A 512 -6.20 41.58 -35.55
C LYS A 512 -5.96 40.64 -34.37
N ARG A 513 -4.78 40.69 -33.76
CA ARG A 513 -4.46 39.94 -32.54
C ARG A 513 -5.35 40.39 -31.37
N ALA A 514 -5.51 41.69 -31.18
CA ALA A 514 -6.38 42.27 -30.16
C ALA A 514 -7.85 41.90 -30.39
N GLU A 515 -8.32 41.93 -31.64
CA GLU A 515 -9.68 41.50 -32.00
C GLU A 515 -9.92 40.03 -31.64
N ILE A 516 -9.01 39.12 -32.04
CA ILE A 516 -9.13 37.68 -31.75
C ILE A 516 -9.14 37.44 -30.22
N ASN A 517 -8.20 38.04 -29.50
CA ASN A 517 -8.13 37.89 -28.04
C ASN A 517 -9.37 38.46 -27.35
N GLY A 518 -9.87 39.62 -27.79
CA GLY A 518 -11.10 40.22 -27.28
C GLY A 518 -12.33 39.34 -27.52
N MET A 519 -12.42 38.65 -28.67
CA MET A 519 -13.46 37.66 -28.91
C MET A 519 -13.34 36.44 -27.98
N CYS A 520 -12.12 35.92 -27.77
CA CYS A 520 -11.88 34.82 -26.83
C CYS A 520 -12.26 35.21 -25.39
N GLU A 521 -11.90 36.41 -24.94
CA GLU A 521 -12.30 36.96 -23.64
C GLU A 521 -13.82 37.13 -23.54
N GLY A 522 -14.48 37.58 -24.62
CA GLY A 522 -15.92 37.67 -24.71
C GLY A 522 -16.60 36.32 -24.50
N VAL A 523 -16.13 35.28 -25.19
CA VAL A 523 -16.62 33.89 -25.03
C VAL A 523 -16.38 33.38 -23.61
N ALA A 524 -15.16 33.53 -23.09
CA ALA A 524 -14.83 33.14 -21.72
C ALA A 524 -15.71 33.87 -20.68
N GLY A 525 -16.02 35.14 -20.93
CA GLY A 525 -16.92 35.94 -20.11
C GLY A 525 -18.37 35.43 -20.14
N VAL A 526 -18.85 34.97 -21.30
CA VAL A 526 -20.18 34.32 -21.40
C VAL A 526 -20.21 33.03 -20.61
N LEU A 527 -19.19 32.18 -20.76
CA LEU A 527 -19.09 30.90 -20.06
C LEU A 527 -19.06 31.09 -18.54
N ARG A 528 -18.19 31.96 -18.02
CA ARG A 528 -18.11 32.24 -16.56
C ARG A 528 -19.43 32.75 -15.97
N ARG A 529 -20.24 33.49 -16.74
CA ARG A 529 -21.55 33.96 -16.29
C ARG A 529 -22.61 32.85 -16.27
N ALA A 530 -22.41 31.77 -17.04
CA ALA A 530 -23.32 30.64 -17.08
C ALA A 530 -23.11 29.65 -15.92
N GLY A 531 -22.04 29.82 -15.15
CA GLY A 531 -21.58 28.86 -14.12
C GLY A 531 -20.55 27.90 -14.70
#